data_AF-A0A975S3U2-F1
#
_entry.id   AF-A0A975S3U2-F1
#
_cell.length_a   1.000
_cell.length_b   1.000
_cell.length_c   1.000
_cell.angle_alpha   90.00
_cell.angle_beta   90.00
_cell.angle_gamma   90.00
#
_symmetry.space_group_name_H-M   'P 1'
#
loop_
_entity.id
_entity.type
_entity.pdbx_description
1 polymer ?
#
loop_
_entity_poly.entity_id
_entity_poly.type
_entity_poly.pdbx_seq_one_letter_code
_entity_poly.pdbx_strand_id
1 'polypeptide(L)'
;MARKLNADVVIAGSGAGASAVGGELAAAGLRVLVLEAGPQRFSPLGTHVRSVFTSEADLSKVGDLIYTEMLVNPGFTDTPVENIRDLRVSHATGGMFALWMGNCPRPDASELPDWLPAAAWEPYFARAEQLMHIDLNGGGSGEMFEMLLERTRRAIGPRPDGRHVRPMPVAARRVNGVFKICASDDLFFRDAPPPANLTILPDCVALEVMTQGSRATGLHARDRVTGETVEVSADTVVVSCGTVGSPKLLAASRLEQRAALGAYIHEHACIGSRVTLLPEIRQLIRDDEPVYSIWIPANAAQPWQNQLCRFTLGSGGSRLAPGIREVDSSDIFTFVSIDVRPENRLHFDPVRKDPLGLPHVTASYGFTAADRLRIGQAMAEHFLIASDVGEMEPGWSPSLYAFGGSTHFMGSCRMGAVDDGTSVVDGGGRVWGYDNLYVADNSVIGSSNSGNPTFMMVAQALRTADRILAR
;
A
#
# COMPACT_ATOMS: atom_id res chain seq x y z
N MET A 1 0.28 -22.63 29.09
CA MET A 1 -1.18 -22.39 29.05
C MET A 1 -1.44 -21.34 27.99
N ALA A 2 -2.56 -21.39 27.27
CA ALA A 2 -2.86 -20.38 26.26
C ALA A 2 -3.44 -19.11 26.92
N ARG A 3 -2.96 -17.93 26.52
CA ARG A 3 -3.53 -16.64 26.91
C ARG A 3 -4.85 -16.45 26.18
N LYS A 4 -5.96 -16.39 26.92
CA LYS A 4 -7.30 -16.20 26.35
C LYS A 4 -7.73 -14.74 26.44
N LEU A 5 -8.15 -14.18 25.31
CA LEU A 5 -8.61 -12.80 25.17
C LEU A 5 -10.00 -12.79 24.53
N ASN A 6 -10.77 -11.72 24.77
CA ASN A 6 -12.08 -11.52 24.17
C ASN A 6 -12.20 -10.10 23.64
N ALA A 7 -12.83 -9.94 22.48
CA ALA A 7 -13.12 -8.66 21.86
C ALA A 7 -14.46 -8.73 21.14
N ASP A 8 -15.05 -7.59 20.80
CA ASP A 8 -16.22 -7.59 19.90
C ASP A 8 -15.73 -7.83 18.47
N VAL A 9 -14.58 -7.23 18.13
CA VAL A 9 -13.90 -7.40 16.84
C VAL A 9 -12.42 -7.70 17.05
N VAL A 10 -11.91 -8.72 16.35
CA VAL A 10 -10.47 -8.98 16.26
C VAL A 10 -9.97 -8.73 14.83
N ILE A 11 -8.83 -8.06 14.70
CA ILE A 11 -8.20 -7.71 13.43
C ILE A 11 -6.80 -8.32 13.36
N ALA A 12 -6.47 -9.01 12.27
CA ALA A 12 -5.11 -9.45 11.97
C ALA A 12 -4.40 -8.43 11.06
N GLY A 13 -3.24 -7.93 11.49
CA GLY A 13 -2.47 -6.88 10.83
C GLY A 13 -2.86 -5.47 11.32
N SER A 14 -1.89 -4.55 11.31
CA SER A 14 -2.07 -3.17 11.82
C SER A 14 -1.86 -2.07 10.78
N GLY A 15 -1.84 -2.41 9.49
CA GLY A 15 -1.63 -1.45 8.39
C GLY A 15 -2.82 -0.52 8.11
N ALA A 16 -2.77 0.16 6.96
CA ALA A 16 -3.75 1.17 6.55
C ALA A 16 -5.22 0.68 6.58
N GLY A 17 -5.50 -0.51 6.06
CA GLY A 17 -6.86 -1.06 6.03
C GLY A 17 -7.38 -1.47 7.41
N ALA A 18 -6.52 -2.12 8.21
CA ALA A 18 -6.80 -2.45 9.61
C ALA A 18 -7.07 -1.21 10.46
N SER A 19 -6.29 -0.15 10.26
CA SER A 19 -6.45 1.12 11.00
C SER A 19 -7.67 1.91 10.57
N ALA A 20 -8.02 1.89 9.28
CA ALA A 20 -9.30 2.45 8.79
C ALA A 20 -10.51 1.72 9.41
N VAL A 21 -10.56 0.39 9.32
CA VAL A 21 -11.67 -0.39 9.90
C VAL A 21 -11.68 -0.30 11.42
N GLY A 22 -10.56 -0.61 12.06
CA GLY A 22 -10.46 -0.64 13.52
C GLY A 22 -10.72 0.71 14.16
N GLY A 23 -10.29 1.82 13.52
CA GLY A 23 -10.59 3.17 13.97
C GLY A 23 -12.08 3.52 13.92
N GLU A 24 -12.80 3.14 12.85
CA GLU A 24 -14.26 3.30 12.76
C GLU A 24 -15.00 2.50 13.84
N LEU A 25 -14.62 1.23 14.00
CA LEU A 25 -15.27 0.33 14.96
C LEU A 25 -15.02 0.75 16.41
N ALA A 26 -13.78 1.16 16.73
CA ALA A 26 -13.44 1.66 18.06
C ALA A 26 -14.17 2.99 18.35
N ALA A 27 -14.27 3.90 17.37
CA ALA A 27 -15.01 5.15 17.51
C ALA A 27 -16.52 4.92 17.70
N ALA A 28 -17.07 3.83 17.17
CA ALA A 28 -18.44 3.39 17.41
C ALA A 28 -18.64 2.70 18.78
N GLY A 29 -17.58 2.56 19.58
CA GLY A 29 -17.62 2.01 20.95
C GLY A 29 -17.38 0.51 21.05
N LEU A 30 -17.07 -0.19 19.95
CA LEU A 30 -16.74 -1.62 19.98
C LEU A 30 -15.37 -1.87 20.59
N ARG A 31 -15.20 -2.98 21.30
CA ARG A 31 -13.90 -3.44 21.80
C ARG A 31 -13.14 -4.09 20.65
N VAL A 32 -12.08 -3.42 20.19
CA VAL A 32 -11.27 -3.84 19.05
C VAL A 32 -9.92 -4.34 19.55
N LEU A 33 -9.56 -5.57 19.17
CA LEU A 33 -8.23 -6.14 19.42
C LEU A 33 -7.51 -6.36 18.09
N VAL A 34 -6.34 -5.75 17.92
CA VAL A 34 -5.50 -5.89 16.72
C VAL A 34 -4.29 -6.74 17.05
N LEU A 35 -4.03 -7.76 16.25
CA LEU A 35 -2.82 -8.59 16.34
C LEU A 35 -1.87 -8.20 15.22
N GLU A 36 -0.71 -7.66 15.57
CA GLU A 36 0.35 -7.34 14.62
C GLU A 36 1.49 -8.34 14.80
N ALA A 37 1.84 -9.02 13.73
CA ALA A 37 2.89 -10.01 13.76
C ALA A 37 4.26 -9.35 14.05
N GLY A 38 4.46 -8.09 13.67
CA GLY A 38 5.73 -7.37 13.74
C GLY A 38 5.92 -6.59 15.04
N PRO A 39 7.15 -6.18 15.33
CA PRO A 39 7.43 -5.37 16.51
C PRO A 39 6.91 -3.95 16.34
N GLN A 40 6.73 -3.27 17.47
CA GLN A 40 6.58 -1.83 17.48
C GLN A 40 7.92 -1.14 17.18
N ARG A 41 8.00 -0.40 16.08
CA ARG A 41 9.22 0.36 15.72
C ARG A 41 9.17 1.83 16.15
N PHE A 42 7.97 2.41 16.20
CA PHE A 42 7.78 3.84 16.47
C PHE A 42 6.70 4.05 17.54
N SER A 43 6.74 5.22 18.19
CA SER A 43 5.78 5.63 19.20
C SER A 43 5.17 6.99 18.85
N PRO A 44 3.84 7.16 18.84
CA PRO A 44 2.80 6.14 19.05
C PRO A 44 2.87 4.96 18.08
N LEU A 45 2.22 3.83 18.41
CA LEU A 45 2.23 2.64 17.56
C LEU A 45 1.69 2.95 16.15
N GLY A 46 2.41 2.53 15.12
CA GLY A 46 2.00 2.72 13.73
C GLY A 46 2.28 4.11 13.17
N THR A 47 3.04 4.93 13.90
CA THR A 47 3.50 6.25 13.46
C THR A 47 4.40 6.15 12.23
N HIS A 48 4.26 7.12 11.32
CA HIS A 48 5.11 7.23 10.16
C HIS A 48 6.57 7.48 10.52
N VAL A 49 7.51 6.80 9.85
CA VAL A 49 8.95 6.94 10.08
C VAL A 49 9.44 8.38 9.88
N ARG A 50 8.88 9.10 8.90
CA ARG A 50 9.20 10.52 8.61
C ARG A 50 8.61 11.51 9.62
N SER A 51 7.75 11.05 10.53
CA SER A 51 7.30 11.84 11.68
C SER A 51 8.31 11.74 12.84
N VAL A 52 9.16 10.71 12.84
CA VAL A 52 10.23 10.49 13.82
C VAL A 52 11.55 11.09 13.32
N PHE A 53 11.87 10.89 12.04
CA PHE A 53 13.10 11.34 11.40
C PHE A 53 12.79 12.48 10.42
N THR A 54 13.21 13.70 10.77
CA THR A 54 12.79 14.94 10.10
C THR A 54 13.91 15.68 9.36
N SER A 55 15.18 15.30 9.57
CA SER A 55 16.34 15.92 8.92
C SER A 55 16.90 15.06 7.78
N GLU A 56 17.59 15.65 6.81
CA GLU A 56 18.26 14.90 5.72
C GLU A 56 19.28 13.87 6.24
N ALA A 57 20.05 14.24 7.26
CA ALA A 57 21.00 13.33 7.90
C ALA A 57 20.32 12.11 8.54
N ASP A 58 19.06 12.25 8.97
CA ASP A 58 18.27 11.15 9.52
C ASP A 58 17.59 10.32 8.42
N LEU A 59 17.30 10.89 7.25
CA LEU A 59 16.65 10.17 6.14
C LEU A 59 17.54 9.04 5.59
N SER A 60 18.87 9.18 5.65
CA SER A 60 19.80 8.07 5.38
C SER A 60 19.60 6.87 6.33
N LYS A 61 19.41 7.13 7.63
CA LYS A 61 19.13 6.09 8.64
C LYS A 61 17.78 5.41 8.44
N VAL A 62 16.82 6.15 7.89
CA VAL A 62 15.50 5.61 7.53
C VAL A 62 15.62 4.56 6.42
N GLY A 63 16.48 4.80 5.42
CA GLY A 63 16.73 3.84 4.35
C GLY A 63 17.23 2.50 4.88
N ASP A 64 18.25 2.53 5.74
CA ASP A 64 18.80 1.33 6.36
C ASP A 64 17.73 0.60 7.19
N LEU A 65 17.01 1.31 8.07
CA LEU A 65 15.94 0.71 8.88
C LEU A 65 14.86 0.04 8.02
N ILE A 66 14.42 0.70 6.94
CA ILE A 66 13.39 0.19 6.03
C ILE A 66 13.86 -1.09 5.35
N TYR A 67 15.01 -1.05 4.68
CA TYR A 67 15.45 -2.13 3.79
C TYR A 67 16.13 -3.29 4.53
N THR A 68 16.60 -3.08 5.76
CA THR A 68 17.26 -4.14 6.54
C THR A 68 16.38 -4.73 7.63
N GLU A 69 15.48 -3.95 8.23
CA GLU A 69 14.72 -4.40 9.42
C GLU A 69 13.22 -4.52 9.21
N MET A 70 12.63 -3.80 8.25
CA MET A 70 11.17 -3.74 8.08
C MET A 70 10.69 -4.44 6.80
N LEU A 71 11.36 -4.26 5.66
CA LEU A 71 11.01 -4.88 4.38
C LEU A 71 11.79 -6.18 4.19
N VAL A 72 11.07 -7.29 4.07
CA VAL A 72 11.66 -8.62 3.90
C VAL A 72 10.92 -9.38 2.80
N ASN A 73 11.55 -10.41 2.22
CA ASN A 73 10.80 -11.35 1.38
C ASN A 73 9.79 -12.12 2.25
N PRO A 74 8.63 -12.55 1.72
CA PRO A 74 7.62 -13.32 2.47
C PRO A 74 8.11 -14.60 3.14
N GLY A 75 9.24 -15.15 2.69
CA GLY A 75 9.89 -16.32 3.29
C GLY A 75 10.86 -15.99 4.43
N PHE A 76 11.09 -14.71 4.73
CA PHE A 76 12.15 -14.23 5.63
C PHE A 76 13.54 -14.73 5.22
N THR A 77 13.79 -14.73 3.91
CA THR A 77 15.07 -15.10 3.29
C THR A 77 15.46 -14.04 2.26
N ASP A 78 16.70 -14.06 1.79
CA ASP A 78 17.14 -13.22 0.66
C ASP A 78 16.74 -13.80 -0.70
N THR A 79 16.09 -14.97 -0.71
CA THR A 79 15.69 -15.65 -1.94
C THR A 79 14.37 -15.06 -2.47
N PRO A 80 14.33 -14.67 -3.76
CA PRO A 80 13.10 -14.17 -4.34
C PRO A 80 11.99 -15.21 -4.47
N VAL A 81 10.75 -14.73 -4.59
CA VAL A 81 9.56 -15.58 -4.76
C VAL A 81 9.36 -15.90 -6.24
N GLU A 82 10.04 -16.95 -6.72
CA GLU A 82 10.02 -17.41 -8.11
C GLU A 82 10.23 -16.26 -9.11
N ASN A 83 9.26 -15.98 -9.97
CA ASN A 83 9.34 -14.93 -10.99
C ASN A 83 9.10 -13.53 -10.41
N ILE A 84 8.55 -13.40 -9.20
CA ILE A 84 8.32 -12.12 -8.54
C ILE A 84 9.55 -11.76 -7.70
N ARG A 85 10.55 -11.22 -8.38
CA ARG A 85 11.91 -11.09 -7.83
C ARG A 85 12.06 -10.10 -6.68
N ASP A 86 11.18 -9.11 -6.59
CA ASP A 86 11.22 -8.07 -5.56
C ASP A 86 9.91 -8.01 -4.77
N LEU A 87 9.27 -9.17 -4.57
CA LEU A 87 8.11 -9.27 -3.67
C LEU A 87 8.56 -9.01 -2.23
N ARG A 88 8.30 -7.82 -1.71
CA ARG A 88 8.58 -7.45 -0.33
C ARG A 88 7.31 -7.29 0.49
N VAL A 89 7.39 -7.66 1.76
CA VAL A 89 6.35 -7.40 2.77
C VAL A 89 6.99 -6.61 3.91
N SER A 90 6.22 -5.69 4.50
CA SER A 90 6.66 -4.97 5.69
C SER A 90 6.19 -5.70 6.94
N HIS A 91 7.10 -5.89 7.90
CA HIS A 91 6.81 -6.55 9.16
C HIS A 91 7.11 -5.67 10.37
N ALA A 92 6.16 -4.79 10.69
CA ALA A 92 6.19 -3.90 11.84
C ALA A 92 4.80 -3.33 12.08
N THR A 93 4.59 -2.70 13.24
CA THR A 93 3.35 -1.95 13.46
C THR A 93 3.15 -0.85 12.42
N GLY A 94 1.96 -0.82 11.82
CA GLY A 94 1.62 0.03 10.68
C GLY A 94 2.05 -0.50 9.31
N GLY A 95 2.87 -1.55 9.24
CA GLY A 95 3.35 -2.15 7.99
C GLY A 95 3.95 -1.13 7.03
N MET A 96 3.67 -1.26 5.73
CA MET A 96 4.12 -0.29 4.71
C MET A 96 3.53 1.11 4.91
N PHE A 97 2.40 1.24 5.62
CA PHE A 97 1.78 2.54 5.91
C PHE A 97 2.61 3.39 6.89
N ALA A 98 3.54 2.79 7.62
CA ALA A 98 4.52 3.53 8.41
C ALA A 98 5.69 4.08 7.56
N LEU A 99 5.79 3.69 6.28
CA LEU A 99 6.97 3.89 5.43
C LEU A 99 6.68 4.55 4.07
N TRP A 100 5.41 4.57 3.67
CA TRP A 100 4.96 5.02 2.36
C TRP A 100 5.16 6.52 2.10
N MET A 101 4.87 6.96 0.88
CA MET A 101 5.10 8.36 0.45
C MET A 101 3.90 9.28 0.60
N GLY A 102 2.75 8.76 1.02
CA GLY A 102 1.52 9.54 1.13
C GLY A 102 0.79 9.80 -0.19
N ASN A 103 1.30 9.40 -1.35
CA ASN A 103 0.63 9.63 -2.65
C ASN A 103 -0.75 8.95 -2.69
N CYS A 104 -1.82 9.74 -2.88
CA CYS A 104 -3.22 9.34 -2.79
C CYS A 104 -4.04 9.83 -3.98
N PRO A 105 -3.71 9.44 -5.21
CA PRO A 105 -4.55 9.78 -6.35
C PRO A 105 -5.94 9.16 -6.18
N ARG A 106 -7.00 9.93 -6.47
CA ARG A 106 -8.31 9.34 -6.73
C ARG A 106 -8.20 8.46 -8.00
N PRO A 107 -8.74 7.23 -7.98
CA PRO A 107 -8.76 6.39 -9.18
C PRO A 107 -9.63 7.03 -10.27
N ASP A 108 -9.22 6.86 -11.52
CA ASP A 108 -10.08 7.17 -12.66
C ASP A 108 -11.30 6.24 -12.66
N ALA A 109 -12.41 6.66 -13.28
CA ALA A 109 -13.60 5.83 -13.37
C ALA A 109 -13.33 4.48 -14.05
N SER A 110 -12.38 4.41 -14.98
CA SER A 110 -11.97 3.16 -15.63
C SER A 110 -11.15 2.23 -14.75
N GLU A 111 -10.63 2.71 -13.62
CA GLU A 111 -9.89 1.92 -12.63
C GLU A 111 -10.80 1.32 -11.55
N LEU A 112 -12.09 1.68 -11.54
CA LEU A 112 -13.09 1.15 -10.63
C LEU A 112 -13.75 -0.12 -11.20
N PRO A 113 -14.30 -1.00 -10.34
CA PRO A 113 -15.06 -2.16 -10.80
C PRO A 113 -16.29 -1.73 -11.61
N ASP A 114 -16.51 -2.34 -12.77
CA ASP A 114 -17.63 -2.06 -13.67
C ASP A 114 -19.01 -2.34 -13.04
N TRP A 115 -19.07 -3.30 -12.12
CA TRP A 115 -20.28 -3.65 -11.36
C TRP A 115 -20.54 -2.77 -10.14
N LEU A 116 -19.63 -1.85 -9.78
CA LEU A 116 -19.81 -0.93 -8.66
C LEU A 116 -19.64 0.53 -9.13
N PRO A 117 -20.75 1.27 -9.33
CA PRO A 117 -20.68 2.60 -9.93
C PRO A 117 -19.86 3.57 -9.08
N ALA A 118 -19.17 4.51 -9.74
CA ALA A 118 -18.34 5.53 -9.10
C ALA A 118 -19.07 6.30 -7.98
N ALA A 119 -20.36 6.60 -8.15
CA ALA A 119 -21.17 7.28 -7.15
C ALA A 119 -21.27 6.50 -5.81
N ALA A 120 -21.16 5.17 -5.83
CA ALA A 120 -21.16 4.35 -4.63
C ALA A 120 -19.83 4.41 -3.85
N TRP A 121 -18.77 4.95 -4.45
CA TRP A 121 -17.47 5.17 -3.82
C TRP A 121 -17.35 6.56 -3.20
N GLU A 122 -18.07 7.55 -3.73
CA GLU A 122 -17.87 8.95 -3.37
C GLU A 122 -17.97 9.25 -1.85
N PRO A 123 -18.94 8.70 -1.09
CA PRO A 123 -18.98 8.92 0.36
C PRO A 123 -17.72 8.41 1.08
N TYR A 124 -17.10 7.34 0.55
CA TYR A 124 -15.91 6.74 1.12
C TYR A 124 -14.63 7.45 0.69
N PHE A 125 -14.57 7.97 -0.54
CA PHE A 125 -13.48 8.84 -0.96
C PHE A 125 -13.46 10.14 -0.15
N ALA A 126 -14.61 10.81 0.01
CA ALA A 126 -14.71 12.01 0.82
C ALA A 126 -14.31 11.75 2.29
N ARG A 127 -14.72 10.61 2.86
CA ARG A 127 -14.34 10.23 4.23
C ARG A 127 -12.86 9.89 4.35
N ALA A 128 -12.29 9.16 3.38
CA ALA A 128 -10.86 8.86 3.34
C ALA A 128 -10.03 10.15 3.21
N GLU A 129 -10.48 11.12 2.40
CA GLU A 129 -9.82 12.41 2.26
C GLU A 129 -9.71 13.16 3.59
N GLN A 130 -10.79 13.13 4.37
CA GLN A 130 -10.83 13.75 5.69
C GLN A 130 -9.93 13.02 6.69
N LEU A 131 -10.07 11.70 6.82
CA LEU A 131 -9.35 10.90 7.81
C LEU A 131 -7.84 10.82 7.53
N MET A 132 -7.45 10.84 6.25
CA MET A 132 -6.05 10.78 5.84
C MET A 132 -5.40 12.16 5.71
N HIS A 133 -6.15 13.24 5.96
CA HIS A 133 -5.69 14.62 5.80
C HIS A 133 -5.08 14.89 4.42
N ILE A 134 -5.82 14.59 3.35
CA ILE A 134 -5.30 14.73 1.99
C ILE A 134 -5.08 16.22 1.65
N ASP A 135 -3.83 16.58 1.37
CA ASP A 135 -3.43 17.85 0.76
C ASP A 135 -3.39 17.71 -0.76
N LEU A 136 -4.17 18.56 -1.43
CA LEU A 136 -4.31 18.56 -2.89
C LEU A 136 -3.17 19.30 -3.61
N ASN A 137 -2.27 19.96 -2.88
CA ASN A 137 -1.13 20.70 -3.45
C ASN A 137 0.15 19.86 -3.55
N GLY A 138 0.11 18.58 -3.19
CA GLY A 138 1.25 17.66 -3.34
C GLY A 138 2.50 18.02 -2.57
N GLY A 139 2.35 18.80 -1.49
CA GLY A 139 3.44 19.23 -0.61
C GLY A 139 4.42 20.24 -1.21
N GLY A 140 4.33 20.54 -2.52
CA GLY A 140 5.22 21.45 -3.24
C GLY A 140 4.68 22.87 -3.38
N SER A 141 5.58 23.86 -3.43
CA SER A 141 5.19 25.27 -3.67
C SER A 141 6.38 26.16 -4.09
N GLY A 142 6.08 27.27 -4.78
CA GLY A 142 7.05 28.28 -5.19
C GLY A 142 7.64 28.06 -6.57
N GLU A 143 8.61 28.90 -6.94
CA GLU A 143 9.11 29.01 -8.32
C GLU A 143 9.70 27.71 -8.87
N MET A 144 10.43 26.96 -8.05
CA MET A 144 10.99 25.65 -8.43
C MET A 144 9.87 24.67 -8.80
N PHE A 145 8.85 24.53 -7.95
CA PHE A 145 7.74 23.60 -8.16
C PHE A 145 6.91 23.96 -9.40
N GLU A 146 6.63 25.25 -9.60
CA GLU A 146 5.95 25.73 -10.81
C GLU A 146 6.78 25.48 -12.08
N MET A 147 8.10 25.64 -12.01
CA MET A 147 8.98 25.32 -13.14
C MET A 147 8.96 23.83 -13.47
N LEU A 148 8.94 22.95 -12.47
CA LEU A 148 8.82 21.50 -12.68
C LEU A 148 7.46 21.13 -13.30
N LEU A 149 6.36 21.74 -12.83
CA LEU A 149 5.03 21.55 -13.42
C LEU A 149 5.04 21.95 -14.90
N GLU A 150 5.59 23.13 -15.23
CA GLU A 150 5.60 23.64 -16.60
C GLU A 150 6.47 22.80 -17.54
N ARG A 151 7.66 22.40 -17.09
CA ARG A 151 8.52 21.48 -17.84
C ARG A 151 7.84 20.14 -18.09
N THR A 152 7.22 19.58 -17.06
CA THR A 152 6.47 18.33 -17.19
C THR A 152 5.31 18.48 -18.20
N ARG A 153 4.59 19.61 -18.21
CA ARG A 153 3.54 19.89 -19.21
C ARG A 153 4.11 19.96 -20.62
N ARG A 154 5.23 20.66 -20.79
CA ARG A 154 5.95 20.76 -22.06
C ARG A 154 6.38 19.39 -22.57
N ALA A 155 6.97 18.58 -21.70
CA ALA A 155 7.50 17.24 -22.03
C ALA A 155 6.42 16.31 -22.59
N ILE A 156 5.22 16.34 -22.00
CA ILE A 156 4.14 15.45 -22.42
C ILE A 156 3.25 16.08 -23.49
N GLY A 157 3.36 17.37 -23.77
CA GLY A 157 2.52 18.10 -24.72
C GLY A 157 1.04 18.15 -24.33
N PRO A 158 0.17 18.61 -25.25
CA PRO A 158 -1.29 18.60 -25.04
C PRO A 158 -1.80 17.18 -24.84
N ARG A 159 -2.70 16.98 -23.86
CA ARG A 159 -3.27 15.67 -23.51
C ARG A 159 -4.79 15.67 -23.57
N PRO A 160 -5.43 14.49 -23.71
CA PRO A 160 -6.87 14.36 -23.62
C PRO A 160 -7.42 14.98 -22.33
N ASP A 161 -8.67 15.41 -22.39
CA ASP A 161 -9.36 15.99 -21.23
C ASP A 161 -9.24 15.07 -20.00
N GLY A 162 -8.93 15.67 -18.86
CA GLY A 162 -8.76 14.96 -17.60
C GLY A 162 -7.33 14.46 -17.34
N ARG A 163 -6.43 14.45 -18.33
CA ARG A 163 -5.04 13.96 -18.17
C ARG A 163 -3.98 15.07 -18.06
N HIS A 164 -4.24 16.04 -17.20
CA HIS A 164 -3.35 17.19 -17.01
C HIS A 164 -2.36 17.00 -15.85
N VAL A 165 -1.13 17.47 -16.08
CA VAL A 165 -0.10 17.60 -15.03
C VAL A 165 -0.63 18.47 -13.90
N ARG A 166 -0.58 17.95 -12.69
CA ARG A 166 -1.06 18.62 -11.48
C ARG A 166 -0.24 18.17 -10.27
N PRO A 167 -0.34 18.86 -9.13
CA PRO A 167 0.19 18.33 -7.88
C PRO A 167 -0.47 16.99 -7.54
N MET A 168 0.30 16.03 -7.04
CA MET A 168 -0.21 14.77 -6.53
C MET A 168 -1.00 15.02 -5.24
N PRO A 169 -2.23 14.53 -5.07
CA PRO A 169 -2.85 14.52 -3.75
C PRO A 169 -2.00 13.67 -2.78
N VAL A 170 -1.64 14.23 -1.62
CA VAL A 170 -0.80 13.56 -0.62
C VAL A 170 -1.49 13.50 0.74
N ALA A 171 -1.45 12.35 1.41
CA ALA A 171 -1.93 12.17 2.76
C ALA A 171 -0.93 12.71 3.77
N ALA A 172 -0.91 14.02 3.95
CA ALA A 172 0.02 14.69 4.84
C ALA A 172 -0.49 16.06 5.26
N ARG A 173 -0.05 16.49 6.44
CA ARG A 173 -0.34 17.81 6.99
C ARG A 173 0.87 18.39 7.70
N ARG A 174 0.90 19.71 7.85
CA ARG A 174 1.91 20.37 8.68
C ARG A 174 1.45 20.44 10.13
N VAL A 175 2.26 19.92 11.05
CA VAL A 175 2.03 19.98 12.49
C VAL A 175 3.27 20.60 13.14
N ASN A 176 3.13 21.78 13.75
CA ASN A 176 4.24 22.52 14.37
C ASN A 176 5.45 22.70 13.44
N GLY A 177 5.20 22.99 12.15
CA GLY A 177 6.24 23.16 11.14
C GLY A 177 6.77 21.86 10.52
N VAL A 178 6.44 20.69 11.08
CA VAL A 178 6.87 19.38 10.57
C VAL A 178 5.83 18.81 9.60
N PHE A 179 6.30 18.27 8.48
CA PHE A 179 5.45 17.56 7.51
C PHE A 179 5.15 16.15 8.03
N LYS A 180 3.95 15.94 8.58
CA LYS A 180 3.46 14.65 9.08
C LYS A 180 2.73 13.93 7.95
N ILE A 181 3.27 12.82 7.49
CA ILE A 181 2.56 11.89 6.59
C ILE A 181 1.60 11.06 7.42
N CYS A 182 0.37 10.88 6.92
CA CYS A 182 -0.65 10.04 7.53
C CYS A 182 -0.14 8.61 7.71
N ALA A 183 -0.36 8.02 8.87
CA ALA A 183 -0.09 6.60 9.11
C ALA A 183 -1.18 5.97 9.98
N SER A 184 -0.91 4.79 10.53
CA SER A 184 -1.95 3.98 11.20
C SER A 184 -2.43 4.64 12.49
N ASP A 185 -1.57 5.43 13.15
CA ASP A 185 -1.93 6.22 14.32
C ASP A 185 -3.02 7.25 14.01
N ASP A 186 -2.94 7.93 12.85
CA ASP A 186 -3.96 8.90 12.45
C ASP A 186 -5.32 8.23 12.24
N LEU A 187 -5.36 7.03 11.63
CA LEU A 187 -6.63 6.33 11.36
C LEU A 187 -7.21 5.61 12.58
N PHE A 188 -6.37 4.95 13.39
CA PHE A 188 -6.81 4.31 14.63
C PHE A 188 -7.27 5.32 15.68
N PHE A 189 -6.53 6.42 15.84
CA PHE A 189 -6.72 7.33 16.98
C PHE A 189 -7.42 8.64 16.61
N ARG A 190 -7.49 9.01 15.33
CA ARG A 190 -8.27 10.16 14.83
C ARG A 190 -7.94 11.47 15.55
N ASP A 191 -6.65 11.80 15.62
CA ASP A 191 -6.13 12.98 16.33
C ASP A 191 -6.41 13.01 17.85
N ALA A 192 -6.83 11.89 18.44
CA ALA A 192 -7.03 11.73 19.87
C ALA A 192 -5.97 10.80 20.49
N PRO A 193 -5.85 10.75 21.82
CA PRO A 193 -5.11 9.68 22.50
C PRO A 193 -5.69 8.30 22.14
N PRO A 194 -4.88 7.22 22.22
CA PRO A 194 -5.36 5.86 21.97
C PRO A 194 -6.61 5.54 22.80
N PRO A 195 -7.72 5.11 22.18
CA PRO A 195 -8.97 4.90 22.89
C PRO A 195 -8.90 3.64 23.74
N ALA A 196 -9.53 3.66 24.92
CA ALA A 196 -9.41 2.58 25.91
C ALA A 196 -9.98 1.23 25.44
N ASN A 197 -10.87 1.24 24.45
CA ASN A 197 -11.49 0.07 23.82
C ASN A 197 -10.72 -0.45 22.59
N LEU A 198 -9.55 0.12 22.27
CA LEU A 198 -8.65 -0.38 21.22
C LEU A 198 -7.36 -0.89 21.84
N THR A 199 -7.05 -2.16 21.62
CA THR A 199 -5.76 -2.76 22.01
C THR A 199 -5.03 -3.26 20.78
N ILE A 200 -3.75 -2.97 20.67
CA ILE A 200 -2.88 -3.45 19.59
C ILE A 200 -1.76 -4.26 20.23
N LEU A 201 -1.66 -5.54 19.85
CA LEU A 201 -0.64 -6.48 20.33
C LEU A 201 0.44 -6.66 19.25
N PRO A 202 1.59 -5.97 19.35
CA PRO A 202 2.74 -6.26 18.49
C PRO A 202 3.32 -7.64 18.80
N ASP A 203 4.17 -8.11 17.90
CA ASP A 203 4.84 -9.42 17.98
C ASP A 203 3.89 -10.62 18.12
N CYS A 204 2.62 -10.47 17.73
CA CYS A 204 1.59 -11.50 17.83
C CYS A 204 1.11 -11.94 16.44
N VAL A 205 1.54 -13.13 16.00
CA VAL A 205 1.20 -13.67 14.68
C VAL A 205 -0.13 -14.39 14.75
N ALA A 206 -1.13 -13.94 13.98
CA ALA A 206 -2.31 -14.73 13.70
C ALA A 206 -1.95 -15.94 12.83
N LEU A 207 -2.28 -17.15 13.29
CA LEU A 207 -1.96 -18.41 12.63
C LEU A 207 -3.17 -19.06 11.98
N GLU A 208 -4.37 -18.81 12.52
CA GLU A 208 -5.61 -19.42 12.07
C GLU A 208 -6.81 -18.55 12.47
N VAL A 209 -7.77 -18.42 11.55
CA VAL A 209 -9.13 -17.96 11.82
C VAL A 209 -9.93 -19.14 12.33
N MET A 210 -10.38 -19.04 13.58
CA MET A 210 -11.23 -20.07 14.18
C MET A 210 -12.64 -19.98 13.60
N THR A 211 -13.26 -21.11 13.28
CA THR A 211 -14.60 -21.15 12.66
C THR A 211 -15.50 -22.22 13.24
N GLN A 212 -16.80 -22.00 13.13
CA GLN A 212 -17.87 -22.96 13.39
C GLN A 212 -18.97 -22.78 12.35
N GLY A 213 -19.03 -23.67 11.36
CA GLY A 213 -19.93 -23.50 10.21
C GLY A 213 -19.59 -22.23 9.43
N SER A 214 -20.60 -21.41 9.10
CA SER A 214 -20.44 -20.12 8.40
C SER A 214 -19.98 -18.96 9.29
N ARG A 215 -19.61 -19.21 10.54
CA ARG A 215 -19.23 -18.17 11.50
C ARG A 215 -17.76 -18.27 11.89
N ALA A 216 -17.02 -17.18 11.74
CA ALA A 216 -15.72 -17.02 12.38
C ALA A 216 -15.92 -16.71 13.88
N THR A 217 -15.17 -17.38 14.74
CA THR A 217 -15.28 -17.26 16.20
C THR A 217 -14.10 -16.53 16.83
N GLY A 218 -13.07 -16.21 16.05
CA GLY A 218 -11.91 -15.47 16.52
C GLY A 218 -10.62 -15.82 15.79
N LEU A 219 -9.48 -15.56 16.45
CA LEU A 219 -8.15 -15.88 15.94
C LEU A 219 -7.36 -16.73 16.94
N HIS A 220 -6.68 -17.73 16.42
CA HIS A 220 -5.60 -18.42 17.11
C HIS A 220 -4.27 -17.82 16.64
N ALA A 221 -3.42 -17.44 17.59
CA ALA A 221 -2.22 -16.68 17.37
C ALA A 221 -1.07 -17.14 18.28
N ARG A 222 0.12 -16.59 18.04
CA ARG A 222 1.32 -16.86 18.83
C ARG A 222 2.11 -15.59 19.04
N ASP A 223 2.47 -15.32 20.29
CA ASP A 223 3.47 -14.32 20.64
C ASP A 223 4.86 -14.81 20.19
N ARG A 224 5.54 -14.02 19.36
CA ARG A 224 6.83 -14.38 18.74
C ARG A 224 7.99 -14.27 19.72
N VAL A 225 7.86 -13.45 20.75
CA VAL A 225 8.91 -13.20 21.74
C VAL A 225 8.89 -14.30 22.78
N THR A 226 7.71 -14.59 23.34
CA THR A 226 7.54 -15.56 24.43
C THR A 226 7.25 -16.98 23.93
N GLY A 227 6.76 -17.12 22.69
CA GLY A 227 6.26 -18.38 22.16
C GLY A 227 4.86 -18.76 22.70
N GLU A 228 4.26 -17.92 23.54
CA GLU A 228 2.96 -18.19 24.14
C GLU A 228 1.86 -18.24 23.07
N THR A 229 0.98 -19.24 23.19
CA THR A 229 -0.24 -19.34 22.39
C THR A 229 -1.26 -18.32 22.86
N VAL A 230 -1.83 -17.57 21.94
CA VAL A 230 -2.89 -16.58 22.18
C VAL A 230 -4.16 -17.01 21.46
N GLU A 231 -5.28 -17.07 22.17
CA GLU A 231 -6.60 -17.36 21.61
C GLU A 231 -7.50 -16.15 21.85
N VAL A 232 -7.96 -15.52 20.77
CA VAL A 232 -8.89 -14.40 20.83
C VAL A 232 -10.24 -14.87 20.37
N SER A 233 -11.26 -14.84 21.24
CA SER A 233 -12.66 -15.00 20.82
C SER A 233 -13.24 -13.64 20.42
N ALA A 234 -13.98 -13.59 19.31
CA ALA A 234 -14.64 -12.37 18.84
C ALA A 234 -15.90 -12.63 18.03
N ASP A 235 -16.80 -11.64 18.00
CA ASP A 235 -18.04 -11.70 17.21
C ASP A 235 -17.84 -11.35 15.74
N THR A 236 -16.75 -10.65 15.40
CA THR A 236 -16.33 -10.36 14.03
C THR A 236 -14.82 -10.51 13.89
N VAL A 237 -14.38 -11.06 12.76
CA VAL A 237 -12.96 -11.18 12.41
C VAL A 237 -12.68 -10.38 11.14
N VAL A 238 -11.63 -9.56 11.18
CA VAL A 238 -11.12 -8.82 10.02
C VAL A 238 -9.68 -9.25 9.74
N VAL A 239 -9.39 -9.60 8.49
CA VAL A 239 -8.05 -9.94 8.02
C VAL A 239 -7.53 -8.78 7.18
N SER A 240 -6.41 -8.19 7.60
CA SER A 240 -5.76 -7.05 6.94
C SER A 240 -4.24 -7.16 7.01
N CYS A 241 -3.72 -8.33 6.60
CA CYS A 241 -2.31 -8.69 6.60
C CYS A 241 -1.62 -8.38 5.25
N GLY A 242 -2.25 -7.59 4.38
CA GLY A 242 -1.74 -7.22 3.06
C GLY A 242 -1.87 -8.32 2.02
N THR A 243 -1.49 -8.01 0.77
CA THR A 243 -1.74 -8.87 -0.40
C THR A 243 -1.07 -10.24 -0.34
N VAL A 244 -0.04 -10.41 0.48
CA VAL A 244 0.58 -11.72 0.73
C VAL A 244 0.08 -12.34 2.03
N GLY A 245 0.04 -11.58 3.14
CA GLY A 245 -0.28 -12.11 4.45
C GLY A 245 -1.74 -12.54 4.60
N SER A 246 -2.68 -11.79 4.01
CA SER A 246 -4.12 -12.07 4.10
C SER A 246 -4.49 -13.41 3.46
N PRO A 247 -4.14 -13.68 2.19
CA PRO A 247 -4.45 -14.99 1.62
C PRO A 247 -3.66 -16.13 2.27
N LYS A 248 -2.46 -15.89 2.83
CA LYS A 248 -1.74 -16.90 3.65
C LYS A 248 -2.51 -17.30 4.89
N LEU A 249 -3.05 -16.33 5.63
CA LEU A 249 -3.85 -16.60 6.84
C LEU A 249 -5.13 -17.35 6.47
N LEU A 250 -5.83 -16.94 5.40
CA LEU A 250 -7.02 -17.64 4.94
C LEU A 250 -6.70 -19.08 4.49
N ALA A 251 -5.60 -19.28 3.76
CA ALA A 251 -5.14 -20.60 3.34
C ALA A 251 -4.75 -21.49 4.54
N ALA A 252 -4.04 -20.94 5.54
CA ALA A 252 -3.68 -21.64 6.77
C ALA A 252 -4.91 -22.12 7.55
N SER A 253 -5.97 -21.30 7.51
CA SER A 253 -7.24 -21.54 8.20
C SER A 253 -8.14 -22.54 7.47
N ARG A 254 -7.70 -23.07 6.32
CA ARG A 254 -8.45 -24.03 5.49
C ARG A 254 -9.84 -23.54 5.11
N LEU A 255 -10.05 -22.23 5.09
CA LEU A 255 -11.29 -21.63 4.62
C LEU A 255 -11.35 -22.00 3.14
N GLU A 256 -12.39 -22.78 2.79
CA GLU A 256 -12.52 -23.60 1.58
C GLU A 256 -11.69 -23.08 0.42
N GLN A 257 -10.88 -23.96 -0.19
CA GLN A 257 -9.95 -23.68 -1.28
C GLN A 257 -10.67 -23.08 -2.51
N ARG A 258 -11.09 -21.83 -2.39
CA ARG A 258 -11.69 -21.05 -3.46
C ARG A 258 -10.63 -20.93 -4.53
N ALA A 259 -10.98 -21.33 -5.75
CA ALA A 259 -10.07 -21.21 -6.88
C ALA A 259 -9.51 -19.78 -7.01
N ALA A 260 -10.27 -18.76 -6.60
CA ALA A 260 -9.83 -17.36 -6.59
C ALA A 260 -8.78 -16.99 -5.53
N LEU A 261 -8.60 -17.74 -4.44
CA LEU A 261 -7.64 -17.38 -3.39
C LEU A 261 -6.21 -17.41 -3.94
N GLY A 262 -5.52 -16.27 -3.82
CA GLY A 262 -4.21 -16.06 -4.40
C GLY A 262 -4.20 -15.91 -5.92
N ALA A 263 -5.33 -16.09 -6.62
CA ALA A 263 -5.42 -15.89 -8.07
C ALA A 263 -5.57 -14.41 -8.42
N TYR A 264 -5.42 -14.06 -9.70
CA TYR A 264 -5.63 -12.70 -10.20
C TYR A 264 -4.74 -11.65 -9.54
N ILE A 265 -3.61 -12.08 -8.97
CA ILE A 265 -2.66 -11.12 -8.43
C ILE A 265 -2.17 -10.24 -9.57
N HIS A 266 -2.10 -8.96 -9.27
CA HIS A 266 -1.54 -7.99 -10.18
C HIS A 266 -0.86 -6.90 -9.35
N GLU A 267 0.05 -6.23 -10.02
CA GLU A 267 0.82 -5.12 -9.52
C GLU A 267 1.15 -4.24 -10.73
N HIS A 268 1.56 -2.99 -10.53
CA HIS A 268 2.00 -2.15 -11.63
C HIS A 268 3.33 -2.62 -12.20
N ALA A 269 3.48 -2.57 -13.52
CA ALA A 269 4.83 -2.49 -14.07
C ALA A 269 5.39 -1.11 -13.71
N CYS A 270 6.51 -1.07 -12.98
CA CYS A 270 7.11 0.16 -12.48
C CYS A 270 8.34 0.51 -13.32
N ILE A 271 8.32 1.69 -13.93
CA ILE A 271 9.48 2.27 -14.59
C ILE A 271 10.03 3.35 -13.66
N GLY A 272 11.30 3.25 -13.30
CA GLY A 272 11.97 4.20 -12.43
C GLY A 272 13.17 4.85 -13.10
N SER A 273 13.39 6.12 -12.81
CA SER A 273 14.64 6.83 -13.06
C SER A 273 14.89 7.88 -11.99
N ARG A 274 16.12 8.39 -11.97
CA ARG A 274 16.49 9.58 -11.21
C ARG A 274 17.25 10.52 -12.12
N VAL A 275 16.98 11.80 -11.98
CA VAL A 275 17.68 12.85 -12.73
C VAL A 275 18.35 13.82 -11.76
N THR A 276 19.51 14.34 -12.16
CA THR A 276 20.03 15.58 -11.59
C THR A 276 19.27 16.73 -12.23
N LEU A 277 18.61 17.55 -11.42
CA LEU A 277 17.79 18.65 -11.92
C LEU A 277 18.63 19.65 -12.73
N LEU A 278 18.03 20.22 -13.78
CA LEU A 278 18.72 21.21 -14.62
C LEU A 278 19.22 22.41 -13.80
N PRO A 279 20.34 23.06 -14.18
CA PRO A 279 20.92 24.18 -13.43
C PRO A 279 19.90 25.29 -13.09
N GLU A 280 19.02 25.63 -14.02
CA GLU A 280 17.99 26.66 -13.85
C GLU A 280 16.87 26.29 -12.87
N ILE A 281 16.67 25.00 -12.61
CA ILE A 281 15.77 24.49 -11.56
C ILE A 281 16.52 24.50 -10.23
N ARG A 282 17.78 24.02 -10.21
CA ARG A 282 18.59 23.90 -9.00
C ARG A 282 18.83 25.23 -8.29
N GLN A 283 19.01 26.31 -9.04
CA GLN A 283 19.16 27.66 -8.46
C GLN A 283 17.91 28.17 -7.72
N LEU A 284 16.75 27.53 -7.93
CA LEU A 284 15.48 27.89 -7.27
C LEU A 284 15.20 27.02 -6.03
N ILE A 285 16.01 26.01 -5.77
CA ILE A 285 15.83 25.07 -4.66
C ILE A 285 16.18 25.78 -3.36
N ARG A 286 15.21 25.83 -2.44
CA ARG A 286 15.45 26.31 -1.09
C ARG A 286 16.15 25.23 -0.26
N ASP A 287 16.97 25.62 0.70
CA ASP A 287 17.60 24.67 1.62
C ASP A 287 16.56 23.90 2.46
N ASP A 288 15.37 24.47 2.66
CA ASP A 288 14.24 23.86 3.37
C ASP A 288 13.14 23.31 2.45
N GLU A 289 13.45 23.09 1.17
CA GLU A 289 12.47 22.69 0.17
C GLU A 289 11.67 21.47 0.64
N PRO A 290 10.33 21.53 0.69
CA PRO A 290 9.53 20.40 1.14
C PRO A 290 9.63 19.21 0.18
N VAL A 291 9.21 18.03 0.67
CA VAL A 291 8.95 16.92 -0.25
C VAL A 291 7.75 17.30 -1.10
N TYR A 292 7.93 17.17 -2.41
CA TYR A 292 6.91 17.44 -3.40
C TYR A 292 6.61 16.19 -4.21
N SER A 293 5.44 16.19 -4.84
CA SER A 293 5.03 15.17 -5.79
C SER A 293 4.15 15.79 -6.87
N ILE A 294 4.56 15.65 -8.13
CA ILE A 294 3.84 16.05 -9.33
C ILE A 294 3.29 14.80 -9.98
N TRP A 295 2.07 14.90 -10.49
CA TRP A 295 1.31 13.78 -10.98
C TRP A 295 0.76 14.03 -12.39
N ILE A 296 0.88 13.00 -13.22
CA ILE A 296 0.14 12.84 -14.46
C ILE A 296 -0.79 11.64 -14.27
N PRO A 297 -2.12 11.83 -14.21
CA PRO A 297 -3.06 10.75 -13.96
C PRO A 297 -3.08 9.73 -15.10
N ALA A 298 -3.50 8.51 -14.77
CA ALA A 298 -3.91 7.51 -15.75
C ALA A 298 -5.33 7.84 -16.27
N ASN A 299 -5.67 7.30 -17.43
CA ASN A 299 -7.04 7.18 -17.90
C ASN A 299 -7.17 5.96 -18.82
N ALA A 300 -8.38 5.68 -19.31
CA ALA A 300 -8.63 4.52 -20.17
C ALA A 300 -7.74 4.46 -21.44
N ALA A 301 -7.38 5.60 -22.02
CA ALA A 301 -6.55 5.65 -23.23
C ALA A 301 -5.06 5.52 -22.95
N GLN A 302 -4.63 5.99 -21.78
CA GLN A 302 -3.24 5.97 -21.31
C GLN A 302 -3.23 5.38 -19.90
N PRO A 303 -3.29 4.04 -19.78
CA PRO A 303 -3.51 3.36 -18.51
C PRO A 303 -2.16 3.18 -17.78
N TRP A 304 -1.49 4.32 -17.59
CA TRP A 304 -0.31 4.52 -16.75
C TRP A 304 -0.35 5.94 -16.17
N GLN A 305 0.15 6.08 -14.95
CA GLN A 305 0.39 7.37 -14.32
C GLN A 305 1.89 7.66 -14.22
N ASN A 306 2.26 8.93 -14.16
CA ASN A 306 3.63 9.34 -13.88
C ASN A 306 3.69 10.18 -12.61
N GLN A 307 4.79 10.03 -11.89
CA GLN A 307 5.08 10.75 -10.67
C GLN A 307 6.48 11.30 -10.78
N LEU A 308 6.61 12.62 -10.64
CA LEU A 308 7.88 13.29 -10.41
C LEU A 308 7.89 13.70 -8.95
N CYS A 309 8.73 13.07 -8.15
CA CYS A 309 8.71 13.25 -6.70
C CYS A 309 10.14 13.26 -6.15
N ARG A 310 10.26 13.64 -4.88
CA ARG A 310 11.53 13.53 -4.16
C ARG A 310 11.47 12.36 -3.19
N PHE A 311 12.11 11.24 -3.56
CA PHE A 311 12.26 10.08 -2.70
C PHE A 311 13.63 10.16 -2.02
N THR A 312 13.62 10.59 -0.75
CA THR A 312 14.85 10.81 0.05
C THR A 312 15.51 9.51 0.55
N LEU A 313 15.14 8.37 -0.04
CA LEU A 313 15.66 7.05 0.29
C LEU A 313 16.28 6.50 -0.99
N GLY A 314 17.56 6.14 -1.01
CA GLY A 314 18.12 5.48 -2.19
C GLY A 314 17.41 4.15 -2.44
N SER A 315 16.64 4.02 -3.52
CA SER A 315 16.13 2.73 -3.98
C SER A 315 17.33 1.86 -4.38
N GLY A 316 17.69 0.91 -3.53
CA GLY A 316 18.76 -0.06 -3.79
C GLY A 316 20.19 0.42 -3.53
N GLY A 317 20.40 1.47 -2.72
CA GLY A 317 21.75 1.89 -2.31
C GLY A 317 22.58 2.59 -3.42
N SER A 318 21.95 2.92 -4.54
CA SER A 318 22.56 3.74 -5.59
C SER A 318 22.88 5.13 -5.00
N ARG A 319 24.16 5.45 -4.93
CA ARG A 319 24.64 6.75 -4.42
C ARG A 319 24.55 7.79 -5.53
N LEU A 320 24.21 9.02 -5.16
CA LEU A 320 24.29 10.14 -6.10
C LEU A 320 25.71 10.30 -6.63
N ALA A 321 25.84 10.87 -7.83
CA ALA A 321 27.14 11.22 -8.38
C ALA A 321 27.91 12.13 -7.39
N PRO A 322 29.24 12.00 -7.29
CA PRO A 322 30.04 12.83 -6.38
C PRO A 322 29.74 14.33 -6.59
N GLY A 323 29.37 15.03 -5.52
CA GLY A 323 29.08 16.47 -5.55
C GLY A 323 27.62 16.84 -5.83
N ILE A 324 26.74 15.87 -6.11
CA ILE A 324 25.29 16.11 -6.22
C ILE A 324 24.63 15.94 -4.85
N ARG A 325 23.91 16.96 -4.38
CA ARG A 325 23.11 16.87 -3.15
C ARG A 325 21.79 16.14 -3.44
N GLU A 326 21.18 15.53 -2.44
CA GLU A 326 19.86 14.88 -2.60
C GLU A 326 18.79 15.84 -3.09
N VAL A 327 18.79 17.07 -2.56
CA VAL A 327 17.91 18.15 -3.01
C VAL A 327 18.08 18.50 -4.48
N ASP A 328 19.26 18.28 -5.07
CA ASP A 328 19.54 18.59 -6.48
C ASP A 328 19.03 17.50 -7.43
N SER A 329 18.33 16.48 -6.93
CA SER A 329 17.82 15.35 -7.70
C SER A 329 16.31 15.18 -7.57
N SER A 330 15.71 14.50 -8.54
CA SER A 330 14.31 14.08 -8.47
C SER A 330 14.14 12.67 -9.05
N ASP A 331 13.22 11.93 -8.44
CA ASP A 331 12.82 10.60 -8.87
C ASP A 331 11.60 10.67 -9.76
N ILE A 332 11.61 9.83 -10.79
CA ILE A 332 10.48 9.67 -11.69
C ILE A 332 10.03 8.23 -11.59
N PHE A 333 8.75 8.03 -11.31
CA PHE A 333 8.10 6.73 -11.34
C PHE A 333 6.93 6.75 -12.32
N THR A 334 6.88 5.75 -13.18
CA THR A 334 5.72 5.49 -14.03
C THR A 334 5.14 4.15 -13.66
N PHE A 335 3.89 4.15 -13.20
CA PHE A 335 3.16 2.95 -12.83
C PHE A 335 2.19 2.63 -13.95
N VAL A 336 2.36 1.45 -14.55
CA VAL A 336 1.56 0.97 -15.68
C VAL A 336 0.63 -0.12 -15.18
N SER A 337 -0.66 0.03 -15.45
CA SER A 337 -1.63 -1.04 -15.24
C SER A 337 -1.26 -2.30 -16.03
N ILE A 338 -1.67 -3.46 -15.51
CA ILE A 338 -1.48 -4.75 -16.20
C ILE A 338 -2.78 -5.55 -16.24
N ASP A 339 -2.85 -6.52 -17.14
CA ASP A 339 -4.02 -7.39 -17.25
C ASP A 339 -4.20 -8.25 -16.00
N VAL A 340 -5.43 -8.26 -15.46
CA VAL A 340 -5.82 -9.08 -14.32
C VAL A 340 -6.19 -10.47 -14.81
N ARG A 341 -5.40 -11.49 -14.45
CA ARG A 341 -5.50 -12.84 -15.04
C ARG A 341 -5.36 -13.93 -13.98
N PRO A 342 -6.13 -15.04 -14.06
CA PRO A 342 -6.12 -16.09 -13.04
C PRO A 342 -4.78 -16.84 -12.96
N GLU A 343 -3.98 -16.83 -14.03
CA GLU A 343 -2.65 -17.48 -14.08
C GLU A 343 -1.60 -16.72 -13.26
N ASN A 344 -1.77 -15.41 -13.10
CA ASN A 344 -0.98 -14.66 -12.14
C ASN A 344 -1.51 -15.04 -10.74
N ARG A 345 -0.71 -15.77 -9.97
CA ARG A 345 -1.16 -16.40 -8.73
C ARG A 345 -0.07 -16.53 -7.67
N LEU A 346 -0.44 -16.32 -6.40
CA LEU A 346 0.26 -16.83 -5.23
C LEU A 346 -0.18 -18.26 -4.92
N HIS A 347 0.78 -19.15 -4.73
CA HIS A 347 0.57 -20.53 -4.32
C HIS A 347 0.99 -20.69 -2.86
N PHE A 348 0.19 -21.45 -2.10
CA PHE A 348 0.40 -21.66 -0.67
C PHE A 348 0.72 -23.13 -0.42
N ASP A 349 1.91 -23.42 0.08
CA ASP A 349 2.33 -24.78 0.40
C ASP A 349 1.58 -25.28 1.64
N PRO A 350 0.79 -26.37 1.55
CA PRO A 350 0.00 -26.85 2.68
C PRO A 350 0.84 -27.52 3.78
N VAL A 351 2.11 -27.85 3.50
CA VAL A 351 3.00 -28.56 4.41
C VAL A 351 4.15 -27.67 4.86
N ARG A 352 4.83 -27.01 3.92
CA ARG A 352 5.99 -26.16 4.22
C ARG A 352 5.52 -24.85 4.83
N LYS A 353 6.00 -24.56 6.03
CA LYS A 353 5.72 -23.30 6.74
C LYS A 353 6.89 -22.33 6.62
N ASP A 354 6.58 -21.04 6.64
CA ASP A 354 7.55 -19.96 6.82
C ASP A 354 7.96 -19.79 8.30
N PRO A 355 8.90 -18.89 8.62
CA PRO A 355 9.30 -18.64 10.01
C PRO A 355 8.20 -18.07 10.92
N LEU A 356 7.10 -17.55 10.37
CA LEU A 356 5.93 -17.14 11.15
C LEU A 356 5.00 -18.31 11.45
N GLY A 357 5.21 -19.48 10.85
CA GLY A 357 4.36 -20.66 11.01
C GLY A 357 3.17 -20.69 10.06
N LEU A 358 3.14 -19.81 9.05
CA LEU A 358 2.14 -19.76 7.99
C LEU A 358 2.63 -20.49 6.73
N PRO A 359 1.75 -20.87 5.79
CA PRO A 359 2.14 -21.51 4.54
C PRO A 359 3.26 -20.76 3.81
N HIS A 360 4.26 -21.49 3.32
CA HIS A 360 5.26 -20.93 2.43
C HIS A 360 4.61 -20.51 1.12
N VAL A 361 5.08 -19.40 0.54
CA VAL A 361 4.48 -18.82 -0.66
C VAL A 361 5.44 -18.96 -1.83
N THR A 362 4.89 -19.42 -2.96
CA THR A 362 5.50 -19.28 -4.28
C THR A 362 4.55 -18.51 -5.21
N ALA A 363 4.99 -18.15 -6.43
CA ALA A 363 4.17 -17.30 -7.29
C ALA A 363 4.42 -17.49 -8.79
N SER A 364 3.33 -17.68 -9.53
CA SER A 364 3.33 -17.60 -10.99
C SER A 364 2.96 -16.18 -11.41
N TYR A 365 3.80 -15.55 -12.23
CA TYR A 365 3.56 -14.18 -12.69
C TYR A 365 4.20 -13.90 -14.04
N GLY A 366 3.49 -13.14 -14.87
CA GLY A 366 4.03 -12.65 -16.13
C GLY A 366 3.16 -11.59 -16.78
N PHE A 367 3.71 -11.03 -17.86
CA PHE A 367 3.06 -10.01 -18.70
C PHE A 367 2.52 -10.61 -20.00
N THR A 368 1.35 -10.13 -20.41
CA THR A 368 0.78 -10.34 -21.75
C THR A 368 1.55 -9.54 -22.80
N ALA A 369 1.21 -9.75 -24.08
CA ALA A 369 1.70 -8.89 -25.15
C ALA A 369 1.16 -7.45 -25.02
N ALA A 370 -0.09 -7.29 -24.56
CA ALA A 370 -0.72 -5.99 -24.36
C ALA A 370 -0.08 -5.22 -23.19
N ASP A 371 0.28 -5.91 -22.10
CA ASP A 371 1.09 -5.35 -21.00
C ASP A 371 2.41 -4.76 -21.53
N ARG A 372 3.15 -5.53 -22.34
CA ARG A 372 4.44 -5.11 -22.89
C ARG A 372 4.32 -3.90 -23.82
N LEU A 373 3.24 -3.83 -24.60
CA LEU A 373 2.96 -2.67 -25.45
C LEU A 373 2.70 -1.41 -24.60
N ARG A 374 1.85 -1.51 -23.57
CA ARG A 374 1.60 -0.40 -22.63
C ARG A 374 2.87 0.05 -21.93
N ILE A 375 3.70 -0.88 -21.48
CA ILE A 375 5.00 -0.58 -20.85
C ILE A 375 5.91 0.17 -21.82
N GLY A 376 5.96 -0.23 -23.10
CA GLY A 376 6.76 0.47 -24.11
C GLY A 376 6.30 1.92 -24.34
N GLN A 377 4.98 2.15 -24.38
CA GLN A 377 4.40 3.49 -24.52
C GLN A 377 4.66 4.37 -23.29
N ALA A 378 4.49 3.79 -22.10
CA ALA A 378 4.76 4.44 -20.83
C ALA A 378 6.25 4.79 -20.67
N MET A 379 7.17 3.92 -21.11
CA MET A 379 8.61 4.16 -21.12
C MET A 379 8.99 5.34 -22.01
N ALA A 380 8.37 5.46 -23.19
CA ALA A 380 8.62 6.60 -24.07
C ALA A 380 8.21 7.93 -23.40
N GLU A 381 7.05 7.96 -22.74
CA GLU A 381 6.61 9.14 -22.01
C GLU A 381 7.48 9.46 -20.78
N HIS A 382 7.87 8.44 -20.03
CA HIS A 382 8.80 8.56 -18.91
C HIS A 382 10.13 9.20 -19.35
N PHE A 383 10.69 8.75 -20.48
CA PHE A 383 11.92 9.29 -21.05
C PHE A 383 11.79 10.77 -21.44
N LEU A 384 10.65 11.17 -22.00
CA LEU A 384 10.38 12.57 -22.34
C LEU A 384 10.35 13.44 -21.08
N ILE A 385 9.68 12.99 -20.01
CA ILE A 385 9.64 13.70 -18.72
C ILE A 385 11.05 13.82 -18.15
N ALA A 386 11.78 12.71 -18.04
CA ALA A 386 13.14 12.69 -17.48
C ALA A 386 14.08 13.65 -18.21
N SER A 387 14.07 13.62 -19.55
CA SER A 387 14.93 14.47 -20.37
C SER A 387 14.59 15.97 -20.29
N ASP A 388 13.36 16.32 -19.90
CA ASP A 388 12.92 17.71 -19.85
C ASP A 388 13.20 18.38 -18.49
N VAL A 389 13.29 17.58 -17.43
CA VAL A 389 13.46 18.04 -16.04
C VAL A 389 14.89 17.91 -15.51
N GLY A 390 15.73 17.05 -16.11
CA GLY A 390 17.09 16.84 -15.62
C GLY A 390 18.00 16.01 -16.51
N GLU A 391 19.24 15.91 -16.08
CA GLU A 391 20.29 15.09 -16.69
C GLU A 391 20.24 13.67 -16.10
N MET A 392 20.21 12.67 -16.98
CA MET A 392 20.23 11.26 -16.60
C MET A 392 21.67 10.78 -16.46
N GLU A 393 22.06 10.41 -15.24
CA GLU A 393 23.39 9.86 -14.95
C GLU A 393 23.43 8.34 -15.16
N PRO A 394 24.61 7.76 -15.48
CA PRO A 394 24.78 6.32 -15.51
C PRO A 394 24.31 5.66 -14.19
N GLY A 395 23.48 4.62 -14.31
CA GLY A 395 22.89 3.91 -13.17
C GLY A 395 21.50 4.42 -12.75
N TRP A 396 21.05 5.56 -13.28
CA TRP A 396 19.76 6.18 -12.95
C TRP A 396 18.83 6.35 -14.15
N SER A 397 19.21 5.81 -15.30
CA SER A 397 18.43 5.90 -16.53
C SER A 397 17.09 5.15 -16.42
N PRO A 398 16.06 5.57 -17.17
CA PRO A 398 14.76 4.90 -17.20
C PRO A 398 14.88 3.40 -17.39
N SER A 399 14.39 2.65 -16.40
CA SER A 399 14.47 1.20 -16.38
C SER A 399 13.20 0.59 -15.80
N LEU A 400 12.81 -0.57 -16.35
CA LEU A 400 11.74 -1.36 -15.78
C LEU A 400 12.26 -2.09 -14.54
N TYR A 401 11.63 -1.86 -13.39
CA TYR A 401 11.95 -2.55 -12.17
C TYR A 401 11.55 -4.03 -12.26
N ALA A 402 12.23 -4.87 -11.48
CA ALA A 402 11.86 -6.28 -11.37
C ALA A 402 10.42 -6.43 -10.85
N PHE A 403 9.78 -7.56 -11.16
CA PHE A 403 8.42 -7.83 -10.66
C PHE A 403 8.39 -7.75 -9.14
N GLY A 404 7.49 -6.92 -8.61
CA GLY A 404 7.39 -6.57 -7.18
C GLY A 404 8.00 -5.23 -6.80
N GLY A 405 8.79 -4.62 -7.68
CA GLY A 405 9.45 -3.35 -7.42
C GLY A 405 8.52 -2.14 -7.31
N SER A 406 7.22 -2.27 -7.60
CA SER A 406 6.28 -1.17 -7.32
C SER A 406 5.71 -1.24 -5.90
N THR A 407 5.73 -2.42 -5.27
CA THR A 407 5.12 -2.73 -3.97
C THR A 407 3.59 -2.57 -3.91
N HIS A 408 2.93 -2.36 -5.05
CA HIS A 408 1.48 -2.21 -5.18
C HIS A 408 0.72 -3.52 -5.50
N PHE A 409 1.11 -4.64 -4.90
CA PHE A 409 0.39 -5.90 -5.10
C PHE A 409 -1.07 -5.79 -4.68
N MET A 410 -1.97 -6.33 -5.50
CA MET A 410 -3.42 -6.36 -5.32
C MET A 410 -4.01 -7.70 -5.74
N GLY A 411 -5.29 -7.92 -5.45
CA GLY A 411 -6.12 -8.95 -6.10
C GLY A 411 -6.08 -10.36 -5.50
N SER A 412 -5.17 -10.67 -4.58
CA SER A 412 -5.03 -12.03 -4.03
C SER A 412 -6.23 -12.51 -3.20
N CYS A 413 -7.10 -11.60 -2.77
CA CYS A 413 -8.40 -11.85 -2.16
C CYS A 413 -9.49 -11.04 -2.86
N ARG A 414 -9.41 -10.90 -4.20
CA ARG A 414 -10.23 -9.94 -4.97
C ARG A 414 -11.71 -10.00 -4.62
N MET A 415 -12.35 -8.83 -4.60
CA MET A 415 -13.78 -8.70 -4.45
C MET A 415 -14.53 -8.98 -5.77
N GLY A 416 -15.78 -9.44 -5.67
CA GLY A 416 -16.68 -9.64 -6.79
C GLY A 416 -18.13 -9.26 -6.47
N ALA A 417 -18.94 -9.13 -7.52
CA ALA A 417 -20.37 -8.84 -7.40
C ALA A 417 -21.18 -10.04 -6.89
N VAL A 418 -20.75 -11.26 -7.22
CA VAL A 418 -21.42 -12.53 -6.92
C VAL A 418 -20.40 -13.60 -6.54
N ASP A 419 -20.87 -14.65 -5.83
CA ASP A 419 -20.05 -15.84 -5.53
C ASP A 419 -20.11 -16.84 -6.69
N ASP A 420 -19.33 -16.58 -7.75
CA ASP A 420 -19.16 -17.46 -8.92
C ASP A 420 -17.83 -18.24 -8.89
N GLY A 421 -17.14 -18.25 -7.75
CA GLY A 421 -15.83 -18.87 -7.58
C GLY A 421 -14.65 -18.07 -8.13
N THR A 422 -14.87 -16.88 -8.71
CA THR A 422 -13.81 -16.00 -9.25
C THR A 422 -13.35 -14.90 -8.29
N SER A 423 -13.97 -14.79 -7.12
CA SER A 423 -13.63 -13.82 -6.07
C SER A 423 -13.60 -14.48 -4.67
N VAL A 424 -12.94 -13.82 -3.72
CA VAL A 424 -12.80 -14.30 -2.33
C VAL A 424 -13.78 -13.58 -1.41
N VAL A 425 -14.05 -12.31 -1.69
CA VAL A 425 -14.94 -11.47 -0.90
C VAL A 425 -16.01 -10.82 -1.76
N ASP A 426 -17.10 -10.42 -1.14
CA ASP A 426 -18.12 -9.59 -1.78
C ASP A 426 -17.68 -8.11 -1.85
N GLY A 427 -18.46 -7.26 -2.51
CA GLY A 427 -18.16 -5.83 -2.66
C GLY A 427 -18.10 -5.01 -1.35
N GLY A 428 -18.39 -5.60 -0.19
CA GLY A 428 -18.17 -5.01 1.13
C GLY A 428 -17.05 -5.67 1.92
N GLY A 429 -16.18 -6.45 1.26
CA GLY A 429 -15.04 -7.11 1.89
C GLY A 429 -15.39 -8.37 2.69
N ARG A 430 -16.65 -8.82 2.72
CA ARG A 430 -17.04 -10.02 3.48
C ARG A 430 -16.62 -11.27 2.71
N VAL A 431 -15.92 -12.18 3.38
CA VAL A 431 -15.54 -13.48 2.80
C VAL A 431 -16.80 -14.27 2.48
N TRP A 432 -16.90 -14.72 1.23
CA TRP A 432 -18.03 -15.52 0.78
C TRP A 432 -18.16 -16.82 1.59
N GLY A 433 -19.40 -17.20 1.92
CA GLY A 433 -19.70 -18.36 2.78
C GLY A 433 -19.58 -18.08 4.29
N TYR A 434 -19.13 -16.88 4.68
CA TYR A 434 -19.04 -16.47 6.08
C TYR A 434 -19.92 -15.27 6.37
N ASP A 435 -20.54 -15.29 7.55
CA ASP A 435 -21.41 -14.21 7.97
C ASP A 435 -20.62 -13.02 8.52
N ASN A 436 -19.48 -13.26 9.16
CA ASN A 436 -18.75 -12.30 10.00
C ASN A 436 -17.22 -12.32 9.85
N LEU A 437 -16.73 -12.78 8.70
CA LEU A 437 -15.31 -12.73 8.35
C LEU A 437 -15.11 -11.74 7.19
N TYR A 438 -14.16 -10.82 7.34
CA TYR A 438 -13.89 -9.77 6.36
C TYR A 438 -12.41 -9.70 5.98
N VAL A 439 -12.13 -9.20 4.78
CA VAL A 439 -10.80 -8.78 4.34
C VAL A 439 -10.83 -7.29 4.02
N ALA A 440 -9.86 -6.54 4.52
CA ALA A 440 -9.82 -5.09 4.38
C ALA A 440 -8.39 -4.59 4.10
N ASP A 441 -7.82 -4.97 2.95
CA ASP A 441 -6.53 -4.45 2.48
C ASP A 441 -6.44 -4.54 0.93
N ASN A 442 -5.28 -4.21 0.34
CA ASN A 442 -5.08 -4.17 -1.11
C ASN A 442 -5.42 -5.49 -1.82
N SER A 443 -5.42 -6.63 -1.12
CA SER A 443 -5.78 -7.93 -1.68
C SER A 443 -7.18 -7.96 -2.28
N VAL A 444 -8.10 -7.10 -1.82
CA VAL A 444 -9.48 -7.08 -2.30
C VAL A 444 -9.65 -6.29 -3.60
N ILE A 445 -8.69 -5.43 -3.96
CA ILE A 445 -8.76 -4.64 -5.20
C ILE A 445 -8.61 -5.60 -6.40
N GLY A 446 -9.69 -5.76 -7.16
CA GLY A 446 -9.77 -6.71 -8.28
C GLY A 446 -9.72 -6.08 -9.66
N SER A 447 -9.72 -4.75 -9.76
CA SER A 447 -9.69 -4.00 -11.02
C SER A 447 -8.26 -3.63 -11.39
N SER A 448 -7.95 -3.71 -12.70
CA SER A 448 -6.68 -3.20 -13.23
C SER A 448 -6.63 -1.69 -13.02
N ASN A 449 -5.56 -1.21 -12.41
CA ASN A 449 -5.34 0.21 -12.16
C ASN A 449 -3.85 0.56 -12.27
N SER A 450 -3.56 1.84 -12.30
CA SER A 450 -2.23 2.46 -12.31
C SER A 450 -2.04 3.38 -11.11
N GLY A 451 -3.11 4.02 -10.61
CA GLY A 451 -3.10 4.85 -9.40
C GLY A 451 -2.55 4.12 -8.16
N ASN A 452 -1.90 4.82 -7.23
CA ASN A 452 -1.44 4.20 -5.99
C ASN A 452 -2.67 3.65 -5.22
N PRO A 453 -2.66 2.37 -4.84
CA PRO A 453 -3.89 1.69 -4.41
C PRO A 453 -4.34 2.06 -2.99
N THR A 454 -3.46 2.61 -2.15
CA THR A 454 -3.73 2.82 -0.72
C THR A 454 -4.97 3.68 -0.48
N PHE A 455 -5.18 4.75 -1.24
CA PHE A 455 -6.36 5.61 -1.08
C PHE A 455 -7.67 4.85 -1.40
N MET A 456 -7.70 4.12 -2.52
CA MET A 456 -8.83 3.27 -2.89
C MET A 456 -9.07 2.16 -1.87
N MET A 457 -8.00 1.56 -1.34
CA MET A 457 -8.08 0.52 -0.33
C MET A 457 -8.64 1.08 0.99
N VAL A 458 -8.21 2.26 1.46
CA VAL A 458 -8.77 2.89 2.66
C VAL A 458 -10.25 3.17 2.45
N ALA A 459 -10.66 3.70 1.29
CA ALA A 459 -12.08 3.89 0.98
C ALA A 459 -12.88 2.58 1.03
N GLN A 460 -12.33 1.48 0.46
CA GLN A 460 -12.96 0.16 0.55
C GLN A 460 -13.01 -0.36 2.00
N ALA A 461 -11.97 -0.11 2.80
CA ALA A 461 -11.92 -0.48 4.21
C ALA A 461 -12.99 0.27 5.03
N LEU A 462 -13.22 1.55 4.76
CA LEU A 462 -14.32 2.32 5.38
C LEU A 462 -15.70 1.76 4.98
N ARG A 463 -15.87 1.33 3.73
CA ARG A 463 -17.08 0.62 3.28
C ARG A 463 -17.27 -0.71 4.02
N THR A 464 -16.19 -1.46 4.25
CA THR A 464 -16.21 -2.68 5.08
C THR A 464 -16.61 -2.35 6.52
N ALA A 465 -16.12 -1.27 7.10
CA ALA A 465 -16.47 -0.84 8.46
C ALA A 465 -17.97 -0.50 8.59
N ASP A 466 -18.53 0.29 7.67
CA ASP A 466 -19.96 0.60 7.65
C ASP A 466 -20.81 -0.68 7.56
N ARG A 467 -20.35 -1.69 6.80
CA ARG A 467 -21.04 -2.97 6.71
C ARG A 467 -20.99 -3.78 8.01
N ILE A 468 -19.90 -3.70 8.75
CA ILE A 468 -19.79 -4.35 10.07
C ILE A 468 -20.73 -3.66 11.07
N LEU A 469 -20.77 -2.33 11.07
CA LEU A 469 -21.59 -1.53 11.98
C LEU A 469 -23.11 -1.61 11.71
N ALA A 470 -23.50 -1.96 10.47
CA ALA A 470 -24.90 -2.10 10.09
C ALA A 470 -25.55 -3.43 10.51
N ARG A 471 -24.81 -4.32 11.18
CA ARG A 471 -25.29 -5.60 11.69
C ARG A 471 -25.84 -5.47 13.09
#